data_AF-A0A534M5C2-F1
#
_entry.id   AF-A0A534M5C2-F1
#
_cell.length_a   1.000
_cell.length_b   1.000
_cell.length_c   1.000
_cell.angle_alpha   90.00
_cell.angle_beta   90.00
_cell.angle_gamma   90.00
#
_symmetry.space_group_name_H-M   'P 1'
#
loop_
_entity.id
_entity.type
_entity.pdbx_description
1 polymer ?
#
loop_
_entity_poly.entity_id
_entity_poly.type
_entity_poly.pdbx_seq_one_letter_code
_entity_poly.pdbx_strand_id
1 'polypeptide(L)'
;MIPNTPTATFSYTFNSAGTFVYFCKVHAYLIGQSWAGMMGIVHVVPLTSLDAVNAAVGGASALGYGALGISIIALIIAVYGVVRGKGPSRSPPSP
;
A
#
# COMPACT_ATOMS: atom_id res chain seq x y z
N MET A 1 -6.03 16.32 42.22
CA MET A 1 -6.25 16.11 40.78
C MET A 1 -4.88 16.25 40.13
N ILE A 2 -4.18 15.14 39.89
CA ILE A 2 -2.79 15.14 39.38
C ILE A 2 -2.85 15.08 37.85
N PRO A 3 -2.05 15.89 37.11
CA PRO A 3 -2.17 16.03 35.67
C PRO A 3 -1.75 14.75 34.93
N ASN A 4 -2.53 14.46 33.92
CA ASN A 4 -2.53 13.31 33.03
C ASN A 4 -1.67 13.60 31.80
N THR A 5 -0.35 13.51 31.95
CA THR A 5 0.59 13.48 30.80
C THR A 5 1.09 12.05 30.55
N PRO A 6 0.44 11.27 29.67
CA PRO A 6 0.94 9.94 29.31
C PRO A 6 1.96 10.08 28.17
N THR A 7 3.23 10.28 28.50
CA THR A 7 4.33 10.18 27.52
C THR A 7 5.20 8.93 27.74
N ALA A 8 4.70 7.92 28.44
CA ALA A 8 5.41 6.66 28.59
C ALA A 8 5.37 5.87 27.27
N THR A 9 6.45 5.94 26.50
CA THR A 9 6.66 5.08 25.33
C THR A 9 7.18 3.72 25.79
N PHE A 10 6.62 2.64 25.24
CA PHE A 10 7.08 1.27 25.46
C PHE A 10 7.50 0.66 24.12
N SER A 11 8.67 0.03 24.10
CA SER A 11 9.21 -0.66 22.92
C SER A 11 9.51 -2.12 23.28
N TYR A 12 9.09 -3.04 22.42
CA TYR A 12 9.36 -4.47 22.55
C TYR A 12 9.60 -5.08 21.17
N THR A 13 10.58 -5.97 21.07
CA THR A 13 10.91 -6.69 19.85
C THR A 13 10.48 -8.15 19.98
N PHE A 14 9.67 -8.62 19.03
CA PHE A 14 9.23 -10.01 18.97
C PHE A 14 10.27 -10.85 18.23
N ASN A 15 10.73 -11.93 18.87
CA ASN A 15 11.75 -12.83 18.28
C ASN A 15 11.15 -13.96 17.43
N SER A 16 9.82 -14.08 17.39
CA SER A 16 9.14 -15.14 16.66
C SER A 16 7.75 -14.69 16.20
N ALA A 17 7.28 -15.26 15.10
CA ALA A 17 5.93 -15.05 14.62
C ALA A 17 4.90 -15.60 15.63
N GLY A 18 3.77 -14.92 15.75
CA GLY A 18 2.73 -15.30 16.70
C GLY A 18 1.68 -14.21 16.93
N THR A 19 0.63 -14.58 17.65
CA THR A 19 -0.41 -13.65 18.12
C THR A 19 -0.21 -13.42 19.61
N PHE A 20 0.00 -12.17 20.00
CA PHE A 20 0.30 -11.79 21.37
C PHE A 20 -0.77 -10.84 21.89
N VAL A 21 -1.15 -11.00 23.16
CA VAL A 21 -2.05 -10.08 23.84
C VAL A 21 -1.23 -8.94 24.43
N TYR A 22 -1.56 -7.72 24.04
CA TYR A 22 -1.05 -6.51 24.67
C TYR A 22 -2.02 -6.07 25.76
N PHE A 23 -1.52 -5.81 26.96
CA PHE A 23 -2.31 -5.25 28.07
C PHE A 23 -1.65 -3.96 28.58
N CYS A 24 -2.39 -2.86 28.51
CA CYS A 24 -1.87 -1.56 28.89
C CYS A 24 -1.98 -1.36 30.41
N LYS A 25 -0.87 -1.55 31.12
CA LYS A 25 -0.83 -1.48 32.58
C LYS A 25 -1.22 -0.11 33.15
N VAL A 26 -0.99 0.99 32.41
CA VAL A 26 -1.37 2.35 32.84
C VAL A 26 -2.87 2.61 32.75
N HIS A 27 -3.60 1.82 31.95
CA HIS A 27 -5.06 1.86 31.83
C HIS A 27 -5.71 0.63 32.47
N ALA A 28 -5.04 0.01 33.45
CA ALA A 28 -5.52 -1.16 34.16
C ALA A 28 -6.24 -0.77 35.46
N TYR A 29 -7.29 -1.52 35.80
CA TYR A 29 -8.03 -1.44 37.05
C TYR A 29 -8.47 -2.84 37.51
N LEU A 30 -8.89 -2.98 38.77
CA LEU A 30 -9.35 -4.25 39.32
C LEU A 30 -10.88 -4.34 39.32
N ILE A 31 -11.40 -5.50 38.92
CA ILE A 31 -12.79 -5.91 39.11
C ILE A 31 -12.77 -7.17 39.97
N GLY A 32 -13.12 -7.04 41.26
CA GLY A 32 -12.98 -8.13 42.22
C GLY A 32 -11.52 -8.54 42.42
N GLN A 33 -11.17 -9.76 42.03
CA GLN A 33 -9.80 -10.30 42.08
C GLN A 33 -9.14 -10.38 40.68
N SER A 34 -9.74 -9.75 39.67
CA SER A 34 -9.29 -9.83 38.28
C SER A 34 -8.91 -8.46 37.72
N TRP A 35 -7.89 -8.42 36.87
CA TRP A 35 -7.47 -7.21 36.16
C TRP A 35 -8.32 -6.98 34.92
N ALA A 36 -8.75 -5.74 34.72
CA ALA A 36 -9.44 -5.25 33.53
C ALA A 36 -8.78 -3.96 33.05
N GLY A 37 -8.98 -3.59 31.78
CA GLY A 37 -8.33 -2.41 31.22
C GLY A 37 -8.26 -2.44 29.71
N MET A 38 -7.46 -1.54 29.13
CA MET A 38 -7.19 -1.54 27.69
C MET A 38 -6.34 -2.77 27.31
N MET A 39 -6.84 -3.55 26.37
CA MET A 39 -6.12 -4.65 25.73
C MET A 39 -6.18 -4.56 24.21
N GLY A 40 -5.21 -5.19 23.56
CA GLY A 40 -5.16 -5.32 22.10
C GLY A 40 -4.47 -6.60 21.68
N ILE A 41 -4.50 -6.87 20.38
CA ILE A 41 -3.81 -8.00 19.77
C ILE A 41 -2.67 -7.48 18.90
N VAL A 42 -1.49 -8.06 19.08
CA VAL A 42 -0.34 -7.86 18.20
C VAL A 42 -0.13 -9.13 17.40
N HIS A 43 -0.30 -9.04 16.08
CA HIS A 43 -0.08 -10.15 15.16
C HIS A 43 1.26 -9.97 14.44
N VAL A 44 2.22 -10.84 14.77
CA VAL A 44 3.57 -10.84 14.22
C VAL A 44 3.64 -11.91 13.14
N VAL A 45 3.81 -11.48 11.90
CA VAL A 45 4.00 -12.38 10.75
C VAL A 45 5.48 -12.47 10.38
N PRO A 46 5.96 -13.63 9.89
CA PRO A 46 7.32 -13.74 9.41
C PRO A 46 7.53 -12.85 8.17
N LEU A 47 8.75 -12.32 8.03
CA LEU A 47 9.16 -11.45 6.91
C LEU A 47 8.87 -12.08 5.55
N THR A 48 8.92 -13.40 5.43
CA THR A 48 8.54 -14.13 4.20
C THR A 48 7.13 -13.83 3.70
N SER A 49 6.19 -13.48 4.60
CA SER A 49 4.81 -13.18 4.24
C SER A 49 4.62 -11.73 3.80
N LEU A 50 5.35 -10.79 4.40
CA LEU A 50 5.26 -9.38 4.05
C LEU A 50 6.15 -9.02 2.86
N ASP A 51 7.32 -9.64 2.74
CA ASP A 51 8.21 -9.49 1.59
C ASP A 51 7.60 -10.13 0.34
N ALA A 52 6.88 -11.26 0.46
CA ALA A 52 6.15 -11.83 -0.66
C ALA A 52 5.01 -10.92 -1.14
N VAL A 53 4.27 -10.28 -0.22
CA VAL A 53 3.23 -9.31 -0.58
C VAL A 53 3.84 -8.05 -1.19
N ASN A 54 4.91 -7.51 -0.60
CA ASN A 54 5.60 -6.32 -1.10
C ASN A 54 6.30 -6.59 -2.44
N ALA A 55 6.85 -7.79 -2.65
CA ALA A 55 7.39 -8.22 -3.93
C ALA A 55 6.29 -8.46 -4.97
N ALA A 56 5.12 -8.98 -4.57
CA ALA A 56 3.97 -9.13 -5.45
C ALA A 56 3.38 -7.77 -5.86
N VAL A 57 3.21 -6.83 -4.92
CA VAL A 57 2.71 -5.47 -5.18
C VAL A 57 3.75 -4.63 -5.93
N GLY A 58 5.03 -4.77 -5.58
CA GLY A 58 6.16 -4.14 -6.29
C GLY A 58 6.34 -4.66 -7.71
N GLY A 59 6.20 -5.97 -7.91
CA GLY A 59 6.21 -6.60 -9.23
C GLY A 59 4.99 -6.23 -10.08
N ALA A 60 3.79 -6.19 -9.46
CA ALA A 60 2.56 -5.78 -10.13
C ALA A 60 2.59 -4.32 -10.58
N SER A 61 3.19 -3.43 -9.78
CA SER A 61 3.33 -2.00 -10.13
C SER A 61 4.39 -1.77 -11.21
N ALA A 62 5.53 -2.46 -11.18
CA ALA A 62 6.56 -2.36 -12.23
C ALA A 62 6.04 -2.80 -13.62
N LEU A 63 5.33 -3.93 -13.68
CA LEU A 63 4.70 -4.40 -14.91
C LEU A 63 3.52 -3.50 -15.32
N GLY A 64 2.77 -2.96 -14.36
CA GLY A 64 1.67 -2.03 -14.60
C GLY A 64 2.15 -0.74 -15.28
N TYR A 65 3.12 -0.03 -14.70
CA TYR A 65 3.62 1.22 -15.29
C TYR A 65 4.38 0.99 -16.61
N GLY A 66 5.11 -0.11 -16.75
CA GLY A 66 5.76 -0.48 -18.02
C GLY A 66 4.74 -0.72 -19.13
N ALA A 67 3.68 -1.49 -18.87
CA ALA A 67 2.62 -1.75 -19.83
C ALA A 67 1.82 -0.49 -20.19
N LEU A 68 1.55 0.38 -19.21
CA LEU A 68 0.91 1.68 -19.44
C LEU A 68 1.78 2.59 -20.33
N GLY A 69 3.08 2.67 -20.06
CA GLY A 69 4.01 3.46 -20.87
C GLY A 69 4.09 3.00 -22.32
N ILE A 70 4.22 1.68 -22.55
CA ILE A 70 4.23 1.09 -23.90
C ILE A 70 2.90 1.36 -24.61
N SER A 71 1.77 1.21 -23.92
CA SER A 71 0.44 1.46 -24.50
C SER A 71 0.25 2.92 -24.90
N ILE A 72 0.71 3.86 -24.08
CA ILE A 72 0.64 5.30 -24.38
C ILE A 72 1.50 5.64 -25.61
N ILE A 73 2.73 5.12 -25.68
CA ILE A 73 3.63 5.35 -26.83
C ILE A 73 3.02 4.78 -28.11
N ALA A 74 2.51 3.54 -28.05
CA ALA A 74 1.87 2.90 -29.18
C ALA A 74 0.66 3.71 -29.69
N LEU A 75 -0.14 4.26 -28.76
CA LEU A 75 -1.30 5.08 -29.09
C LEU A 75 -0.87 6.41 -29.74
N ILE A 76 0.17 7.06 -29.23
CA ILE A 76 0.73 8.29 -29.82
C ILE A 76 1.23 8.02 -31.25
N ILE A 77 1.95 6.92 -31.47
CA ILE A 77 2.45 6.54 -32.81
C ILE A 77 1.29 6.28 -33.76
N ALA A 78 0.27 5.54 -33.31
CA ALA A 78 -0.91 5.25 -34.11
C ALA A 78 -1.65 6.53 -34.51
N VAL A 79 -1.89 7.45 -33.56
CA VAL A 79 -2.53 8.74 -33.82
C VAL A 79 -1.69 9.58 -34.79
N TYR A 80 -0.37 9.63 -34.60
CA TYR A 80 0.52 10.36 -35.49
C TYR A 80 0.48 9.83 -36.93
N GLY A 81 0.47 8.49 -37.10
CA GLY A 81 0.31 7.84 -38.39
C GLY A 81 -1.01 8.19 -39.08
N VAL A 82 -2.12 8.20 -38.32
CA VAL A 82 -3.45 8.58 -38.85
C VAL A 82 -3.47 10.06 -39.28
N VAL A 83 -2.93 10.97 -38.47
CA VAL A 83 -2.90 12.41 -38.79
C VAL A 83 -2.03 12.69 -40.02
N ARG A 84 -0.86 12.03 -40.14
CA ARG A 84 0.05 12.21 -41.28
C ARG A 84 -0.41 11.51 -42.55
N GLY A 85 -1.18 10.43 -42.44
CA GLY A 85 -1.82 9.74 -43.58
C GLY A 85 -3.01 10.51 -44.17
N LYS A 86 -3.56 11.49 -43.42
CA LYS A 86 -4.67 12.36 -43.83
C LYS A 86 -4.17 13.59 -44.59
N GLY A 87 -3.33 13.39 -45.62
CA GLY A 87 -2.93 14.47 -46.54
C GLY A 87 -4.14 15.06 -47.29
N PRO A 88 -4.11 16.34 -47.71
CA PRO A 88 -5.24 16.99 -48.35
C PRO A 88 -5.62 16.26 -49.64
N SER A 89 -6.86 15.76 -49.71
CA SER A 89 -7.46 15.21 -50.91
C SER A 89 -7.46 16.28 -52.00
N ARG A 90 -6.46 16.27 -52.90
CA ARG A 90 -6.49 17.08 -54.12
C ARG A 90 -7.62 16.55 -54.98
N SER A 91 -8.73 17.29 -55.04
CA SER A 91 -9.74 17.10 -56.08
C SER A 91 -9.08 17.29 -57.46
N PRO A 92 -9.39 16.45 -58.45
CA PRO A 92 -8.85 16.63 -59.80
C PRO A 92 -9.43 17.91 -60.40
N PRO A 93 -8.65 18.65 -61.23
CA PRO A 93 -9.18 19.79 -61.95
C PRO A 93 -10.25 19.31 -62.94
N SER A 94 -11.41 19.98 -62.91
CA SER A 94 -12.50 19.78 -63.86
C SER A 94 -12.09 20.31 -65.25
N PRO A 95 -12.47 19.61 -66.33
CA PRO A 95 -12.13 19.98 -67.71
C PRO A 95 -12.85 21.24 -68.19
#